data_AF-D4DQ44-F1
#
_entry.id   AF-D4DQ44-F1
#
_cell.length_a   1.000
_cell.length_b   1.000
_cell.length_c   1.000
_cell.angle_alpha   90.00
_cell.angle_beta   90.00
_cell.angle_gamma   90.00
#
_symmetry.space_group_name_H-M   'P 1'
#
loop_
_entity.id
_entity.type
_entity.pdbx_description
1 polymer ?
#
loop_
_entity_poly.entity_id
_entity_poly.type
_entity_poly.pdbx_seq_one_letter_code
_entity_poly.pdbx_strand_id
1 'polypeptide(L)'
;MNDIIKYSIIAAISSASLPAGAKVYECNVGGVTVYTSRPSANCHTPDLPKIGSYTSIAPRVAPPPREPAAPASPRRASMGTNHAANAPIRTAPPLQTADAGLPKPSGSSGRRTILEQELANEQQALASAQNELSAARAQKNQNRASQLTANIQDRRQNIQALQRELSRM
;
A
#
# COMPACT_ATOMS: atom_id res chain seq x y z
N MET A 1 49.20 4.14 -44.10
CA MET A 1 48.91 4.87 -42.85
C MET A 1 47.52 4.44 -42.44
N ASN A 2 47.47 3.52 -41.48
CA ASN A 2 46.27 2.84 -41.01
C ASN A 2 45.87 3.48 -39.69
N ASP A 3 44.72 4.17 -39.64
CA ASP A 3 44.19 4.71 -38.39
C ASP A 3 43.12 3.77 -37.82
N ILE A 4 43.58 3.00 -36.83
CA ILE A 4 42.75 2.17 -35.95
C ILE A 4 42.04 3.12 -34.98
N ILE A 5 40.78 3.40 -35.24
CA ILE A 5 39.89 4.14 -34.33
C ILE A 5 39.60 3.24 -33.12
N LYS A 6 40.24 3.57 -32.00
CA LYS A 6 40.06 2.94 -30.69
C LYS A 6 38.69 3.32 -30.13
N TYR A 7 37.71 2.40 -30.20
CA TYR A 7 36.44 2.55 -29.49
C TYR A 7 36.67 2.37 -27.98
N SER A 8 36.64 3.48 -27.24
CA SER A 8 36.57 3.43 -25.77
C SER A 8 35.15 3.12 -25.34
N ILE A 9 34.97 1.95 -24.73
CA ILE A 9 33.73 1.51 -24.10
C ILE A 9 33.54 2.33 -22.81
N ILE A 10 32.55 3.23 -22.81
CA ILE A 10 32.11 3.92 -21.59
C ILE A 10 31.22 2.93 -20.82
N ALA A 11 31.80 2.28 -19.81
CA ALA A 11 31.04 1.50 -18.85
C ALA A 11 30.24 2.45 -17.95
N ALA A 12 28.92 2.51 -18.14
CA ALA A 12 28.02 3.24 -17.26
C ALA A 12 27.95 2.53 -15.90
N ILE A 13 28.45 3.20 -14.86
CA ILE A 13 28.36 2.77 -13.47
C ILE A 13 26.92 3.02 -13.02
N SER A 14 26.12 1.95 -12.95
CA SER A 14 24.79 1.99 -12.32
C SER A 14 24.95 2.09 -10.81
N SER A 15 24.91 3.30 -10.26
CA SER A 15 24.78 3.54 -8.83
C SER A 15 23.36 3.18 -8.39
N ALA A 16 23.20 1.96 -7.85
CA ALA A 16 22.00 1.56 -7.15
C ALA A 16 21.77 2.50 -5.95
N SER A 17 20.79 3.38 -6.07
CA SER A 17 20.32 4.19 -4.94
C SER A 17 19.54 3.28 -4.01
N LEU A 18 20.14 2.87 -2.90
CA LEU A 18 19.42 2.24 -1.79
C LEU A 18 18.35 3.23 -1.30
N PRO A 19 17.10 2.80 -1.02
CA PRO A 19 16.13 3.66 -0.38
C PRO A 19 16.61 3.95 1.03
N ALA A 20 17.15 5.15 1.25
CA ALA A 20 17.32 5.67 2.60
C ALA A 20 15.92 5.68 3.24
N GLY A 21 15.73 4.94 4.34
CA GLY A 21 14.46 4.86 5.03
C GLY A 21 13.93 6.27 5.30
N ALA A 22 12.72 6.57 4.81
CA ALA A 22 12.13 7.89 4.95
C ALA A 22 11.86 8.15 6.44
N LYS A 23 12.58 9.12 7.02
CA LYS A 23 12.33 9.57 8.40
C LYS A 23 10.99 10.32 8.43
N VAL A 24 10.10 9.89 9.31
CA VAL A 24 8.81 10.54 9.58
C VAL A 24 8.91 11.27 10.92
N TYR A 25 8.32 12.45 11.00
CA TYR A 25 8.22 13.27 12.21
C TYR A 25 6.75 13.50 12.54
N GLU A 26 6.45 13.60 13.83
CA GLU A 26 5.13 13.93 14.36
C GLU A 26 5.14 15.36 14.92
N CYS A 27 4.24 16.20 14.43
CA CYS A 27 4.15 17.62 14.76
C CYS A 27 2.81 17.93 15.39
N ASN A 28 2.79 18.73 16.46
CA ASN A 28 1.55 19.30 16.99
C ASN A 28 1.33 20.69 16.39
N VAL A 29 0.29 20.85 15.57
CA VAL A 29 -0.09 22.13 14.96
C VAL A 29 -1.50 22.48 15.42
N GLY A 30 -1.62 23.46 16.32
CA GLY A 30 -2.92 23.93 16.81
C GLY A 30 -3.72 22.87 17.56
N GLY A 31 -3.07 21.93 18.25
CA GLY A 31 -3.72 20.83 18.96
C GLY A 31 -3.98 19.59 18.10
N VAL A 32 -3.63 19.60 16.81
CA VAL A 32 -3.78 18.47 15.89
C VAL A 32 -2.42 17.85 15.60
N THR A 33 -2.32 16.53 15.74
CA THR A 33 -1.13 15.75 15.38
C THR A 33 -1.06 15.52 13.88
N VAL A 34 0.04 15.97 13.24
CA VAL A 34 0.30 15.84 11.80
C VAL A 34 1.65 15.14 11.59
N TYR A 35 1.67 14.14 10.71
CA TYR A 35 2.91 13.44 10.33
C TYR A 35 3.51 14.02 9.05
N THR A 36 4.82 14.23 9.04
CA THR A 36 5.54 14.87 7.92
C THR A 36 6.93 14.26 7.75
N SER A 37 7.49 14.37 6.55
CA SER A 37 8.89 14.02 6.27
C SER A 37 9.86 15.17 6.53
N ARG A 38 9.36 16.38 6.81
CA ARG A 38 10.16 17.59 7.00
C ARG A 38 10.32 17.91 8.49
N PRO A 39 11.55 17.99 9.03
CA PRO A 39 11.75 18.38 10.41
C PRO A 39 11.33 19.84 10.63
N SER A 40 10.73 20.14 11.79
CA SER A 40 10.45 21.50 12.24
C SER A 40 10.56 21.59 13.76
N ALA A 41 10.60 22.80 14.31
CA ALA A 41 10.83 23.02 15.75
C ALA A 41 9.75 22.39 16.66
N ASN A 42 8.51 22.26 16.18
CA ASN A 42 7.39 21.65 16.93
C ASN A 42 7.16 20.17 16.58
N CYS A 43 8.13 19.54 15.94
CA CYS A 43 8.05 18.13 15.55
C CYS A 43 9.07 17.30 16.31
N HIS A 44 8.68 16.09 16.67
CA HIS A 44 9.55 15.10 17.28
C HIS A 44 9.55 13.81 16.46
N THR A 45 10.56 12.97 16.66
CA THR A 45 10.59 11.65 16.05
C THR A 45 9.56 10.79 16.78
N PRO A 46 8.56 10.25 16.08
CA PRO A 46 7.52 9.48 16.73
C PRO A 46 8.03 8.08 17.08
N ASP A 47 7.59 7.56 18.23
CA ASP A 47 7.93 6.23 18.71
C ASP A 47 7.05 5.17 18.02
N LEU A 48 7.33 4.92 16.73
CA LEU A 48 6.61 3.94 15.95
C LEU A 48 7.26 2.56 16.09
N PRO A 49 6.46 1.50 16.31
CA PRO A 49 6.96 0.14 16.24
C PRO A 49 7.49 -0.13 14.83
N LYS A 50 8.63 -0.83 14.77
CA LYS A 50 9.23 -1.23 13.49
C LYS A 50 8.28 -2.20 12.78
N ILE A 51 7.65 -1.72 11.71
CA ILE A 51 6.84 -2.57 10.83
C ILE A 51 7.80 -3.53 10.11
N GLY A 52 7.41 -4.80 9.98
CA GLY A 52 8.19 -5.81 9.29
C GLY A 52 8.57 -5.36 7.86
N SER A 53 9.72 -5.82 7.38
CA SER A 53 10.18 -5.51 6.02
C SER A 53 9.54 -6.49 5.03
N TYR A 54 8.71 -6.00 4.13
CA TYR A 54 8.20 -6.81 3.02
C TYR A 54 9.25 -6.85 1.92
N THR A 55 9.72 -8.05 1.58
CA THR A 55 10.54 -8.27 0.38
C THR A 55 9.65 -8.96 -0.65
N SER A 56 9.63 -8.47 -1.89
CA SER A 56 8.82 -9.04 -2.98
C SER A 56 9.41 -10.36 -3.53
N ILE A 57 10.26 -11.03 -2.76
CA ILE A 57 10.89 -12.29 -3.17
C ILE A 57 9.89 -13.40 -2.89
N ALA A 58 9.27 -13.93 -3.95
CA ALA A 58 8.48 -15.15 -3.85
C ALA A 58 9.33 -16.24 -3.15
N PRO A 59 8.81 -16.92 -2.12
CA PRO A 59 9.54 -18.01 -1.49
C PRO A 59 9.88 -19.05 -2.56
N ARG A 60 11.18 -19.27 -2.82
CA ARG A 60 11.58 -20.49 -3.50
C ARG A 60 11.15 -21.62 -2.58
N VAL A 61 10.15 -22.39 -3.01
CA VAL A 61 9.80 -23.66 -2.36
C VAL A 61 11.03 -24.55 -2.50
N ALA A 62 11.79 -24.66 -1.41
CA ALA A 62 12.84 -25.66 -1.32
C ALA A 62 12.16 -27.05 -1.42
N PRO A 63 12.70 -27.99 -2.21
CA PRO A 63 12.19 -29.36 -2.19
C PRO A 63 12.29 -29.93 -0.76
N PRO A 64 11.32 -30.76 -0.33
CA PRO A 64 11.24 -31.22 1.05
C PRO A 64 12.53 -31.96 1.46
N PRO A 65 13.07 -31.68 2.66
CA PRO A 65 14.19 -32.44 3.22
C PRO A 65 13.81 -33.92 3.39
N ARG A 66 14.70 -34.83 2.98
CA ARG A 66 14.61 -36.25 3.37
C ARG A 66 14.70 -36.37 4.89
N GLU A 67 13.91 -37.29 5.44
CA GLU A 67 13.77 -37.59 6.87
C GLU A 67 15.12 -37.75 7.62
N PRO A 68 15.25 -37.22 8.84
CA PRO A 68 16.45 -37.39 9.67
C PRO A 68 16.38 -38.64 10.54
N ALA A 69 17.44 -39.46 10.50
CA ALA A 69 17.76 -40.41 11.56
C ALA A 69 18.37 -39.65 12.76
N ALA A 70 17.83 -39.86 13.96
CA ALA A 70 18.36 -39.39 15.24
C ALA A 70 19.35 -40.42 15.84
N PRO A 71 20.01 -40.16 16.99
CA PRO A 71 20.69 -38.94 17.45
C PRO A 71 22.12 -39.24 17.99
N ALA A 72 22.97 -38.21 18.15
CA ALA A 72 24.08 -38.25 19.10
C ALA A 72 24.39 -36.85 19.67
N SER A 73 24.16 -36.68 20.97
CA SER A 73 24.77 -35.66 21.84
C SER A 73 25.95 -36.33 22.59
N PRO A 74 26.92 -35.65 23.24
CA PRO A 74 26.84 -34.37 24.01
C PRO A 74 28.04 -33.42 23.67
N ARG A 75 28.35 -32.26 24.28
CA ARG A 75 28.41 -31.82 25.68
C ARG A 75 28.85 -30.33 25.77
N ARG A 76 28.12 -29.57 26.60
CA ARG A 76 28.43 -28.38 27.45
C ARG A 76 29.70 -27.52 27.25
N ALA A 77 29.49 -26.19 27.29
CA ALA A 77 30.08 -25.21 28.24
C ALA A 77 29.31 -23.86 28.11
N SER A 78 28.46 -23.45 29.07
CA SER A 78 28.70 -22.38 30.09
C SER A 78 29.17 -21.04 29.48
N MET A 79 28.64 -19.84 29.76
CA MET A 79 28.06 -19.29 30.98
C MET A 79 27.56 -17.86 30.65
N GLY A 80 26.50 -17.38 31.31
CA GLY A 80 26.09 -15.97 31.21
C GLY A 80 24.74 -15.66 31.86
N THR A 81 24.65 -15.95 33.17
CA THR A 81 23.79 -15.33 34.21
C THR A 81 22.64 -14.42 33.78
N ASN A 82 21.39 -14.86 33.97
CA ASN A 82 20.51 -14.52 35.11
C ASN A 82 20.05 -13.06 35.15
N HIS A 83 18.76 -12.82 34.98
CA HIS A 83 17.85 -12.47 36.09
C HIS A 83 16.44 -12.21 35.53
N ALA A 84 15.57 -13.21 35.64
CA ALA A 84 14.14 -13.06 35.45
C ALA A 84 13.56 -12.44 36.73
N ALA A 85 13.05 -11.21 36.64
CA ALA A 85 12.25 -10.58 37.66
C ALA A 85 10.82 -10.41 37.12
N ASN A 86 9.87 -10.92 37.92
CA ASN A 86 8.43 -10.91 37.69
C ASN A 86 7.89 -9.54 37.27
N ALA A 87 7.02 -9.52 36.26
CA ALA A 87 6.13 -8.39 35.96
C ALA A 87 4.66 -8.88 35.96
N PRO A 88 3.73 -8.12 36.55
CA PRO A 88 2.36 -8.57 36.83
C PRO A 88 1.49 -8.58 35.57
N ILE A 89 0.65 -9.61 35.42
CA ILE A 89 -0.39 -9.66 34.38
C ILE A 89 -1.45 -8.62 34.72
N ARG A 90 -1.44 -7.51 33.98
CA ARG A 90 -2.53 -6.53 33.97
C ARG A 90 -3.57 -7.04 32.99
N THR A 91 -4.67 -7.59 33.51
CA THR A 91 -5.88 -7.86 32.74
C THR A 91 -6.39 -6.54 32.14
N ALA A 92 -6.34 -6.43 30.81
CA ALA A 92 -6.95 -5.31 30.11
C ALA A 92 -8.48 -5.47 30.12
N PRO A 93 -9.27 -4.39 30.26
CA PRO A 93 -10.72 -4.45 30.11
C PRO A 93 -11.09 -4.87 28.69
N PRO A 94 -12.18 -5.63 28.48
CA PRO A 94 -12.61 -5.99 27.14
C PRO A 94 -12.96 -4.72 26.36
N LEU A 95 -12.28 -4.52 25.23
CA LEU A 95 -12.64 -3.51 24.25
C LEU A 95 -14.07 -3.83 23.78
N GLN A 96 -15.01 -2.95 24.14
CA GLN A 96 -16.31 -2.87 23.50
C GLN A 96 -16.05 -2.51 22.03
N THR A 97 -16.10 -3.53 21.18
CA THR A 97 -16.31 -3.36 19.75
C THR A 97 -17.62 -2.61 19.59
N ALA A 98 -17.55 -1.32 19.27
CA ALA A 98 -18.67 -0.61 18.70
C ALA A 98 -18.97 -1.29 17.36
N ASP A 99 -19.89 -2.23 17.43
CA ASP A 99 -20.57 -2.86 16.30
C ASP A 99 -21.32 -1.76 15.55
N ALA A 100 -20.64 -1.07 14.64
CA ALA A 100 -21.31 -0.37 13.56
C ALA A 100 -21.88 -1.46 12.65
N GLY A 101 -23.05 -1.95 13.02
CA GLY A 101 -23.84 -2.93 12.28
C GLY A 101 -24.26 -2.40 10.91
N LEU A 102 -23.32 -2.29 9.99
CA LEU A 102 -23.65 -2.39 8.59
C LEU A 102 -23.86 -3.88 8.32
N PRO A 103 -25.08 -4.33 8.01
CA PRO A 103 -25.27 -5.69 7.57
C PRO A 103 -24.44 -5.86 6.31
N LYS A 104 -23.32 -6.60 6.41
CA LYS A 104 -22.64 -7.16 5.24
C LYS A 104 -23.72 -7.92 4.49
N PRO A 105 -24.10 -7.51 3.28
CA PRO A 105 -25.22 -8.14 2.64
C PRO A 105 -24.70 -9.49 2.12
N SER A 106 -24.84 -10.50 2.98
CA SER A 106 -24.32 -11.84 2.81
C SER A 106 -25.25 -12.58 1.87
N GLY A 107 -24.92 -12.58 0.58
CA GLY A 107 -25.68 -13.27 -0.47
C GLY A 107 -25.58 -12.59 -1.84
N SER A 108 -26.04 -13.29 -2.88
CA SER A 108 -26.11 -12.75 -4.26
C SER A 108 -26.90 -11.44 -4.34
N SER A 109 -27.97 -11.30 -3.54
CA SER A 109 -28.76 -10.06 -3.41
C SER A 109 -27.92 -8.88 -2.91
N GLY A 110 -27.02 -9.11 -1.96
CA GLY A 110 -26.16 -8.07 -1.42
C GLY A 110 -25.11 -7.57 -2.40
N ARG A 111 -24.50 -8.51 -3.12
CA ARG A 111 -23.57 -8.21 -4.20
C ARG A 111 -24.26 -7.42 -5.31
N ARG A 112 -25.49 -7.80 -5.70
CA ARG A 112 -26.28 -7.05 -6.69
C ARG A 112 -26.52 -5.61 -6.25
N THR A 113 -26.96 -5.38 -5.01
CA THR A 113 -27.19 -4.03 -4.47
C THR A 113 -25.92 -3.18 -4.45
N ILE A 114 -24.77 -3.77 -4.11
CA ILE A 114 -23.48 -3.06 -4.15
C ILE A 114 -23.14 -2.63 -5.58
N LEU A 115 -23.30 -3.53 -6.57
CA LEU A 115 -23.01 -3.22 -7.96
C LEU A 115 -23.98 -2.20 -8.57
N GLU A 116 -25.26 -2.24 -8.18
CA GLU A 116 -26.25 -1.23 -8.57
C GLU A 116 -25.87 0.15 -8.00
N GLN A 117 -25.39 0.19 -6.76
CA GLN A 117 -24.89 1.42 -6.15
C GLN A 117 -23.61 1.93 -6.82
N GLU A 118 -22.66 1.05 -7.14
CA GLU A 118 -21.45 1.41 -7.89
C GLU A 118 -21.78 1.92 -9.29
N LEU A 119 -22.76 1.32 -9.97
CA LEU A 119 -23.22 1.78 -11.27
C LEU A 119 -23.78 3.21 -11.19
N ALA A 120 -24.60 3.49 -10.18
CA ALA A 120 -25.13 4.84 -9.96
C ALA A 120 -24.02 5.86 -9.68
N ASN A 121 -23.01 5.47 -8.89
CA ASN A 121 -21.84 6.31 -8.62
C ASN A 121 -21.07 6.62 -9.91
N GLU A 122 -20.76 5.62 -10.73
CA GLU A 122 -20.04 5.83 -11.99
C GLU A 122 -20.83 6.68 -12.99
N GLN A 123 -22.16 6.56 -13.03
CA GLN A 123 -23.00 7.43 -13.85
C GLN A 123 -22.93 8.89 -13.38
N GLN A 124 -23.02 9.14 -12.08
CA GLN A 124 -22.89 10.48 -11.51
C GLN A 124 -21.49 11.06 -11.80
N ALA A 125 -20.45 10.26 -11.62
CA ALA A 125 -19.08 10.68 -11.85
C ALA A 125 -18.77 10.91 -13.35
N LEU A 126 -19.44 10.18 -14.25
CA LEU A 126 -19.38 10.43 -15.68
C LEU A 126 -19.99 11.80 -16.03
N ALA A 127 -21.17 12.11 -15.47
CA ALA A 127 -21.82 13.39 -15.69
C ALA A 127 -20.99 14.56 -15.13
N SER A 128 -20.38 14.41 -13.95
CA SER A 128 -19.49 15.43 -13.40
C SER A 128 -18.25 15.64 -14.27
N ALA A 129 -17.61 14.57 -14.75
CA ALA A 129 -16.45 14.67 -15.64
C ALA A 129 -16.80 15.35 -16.98
N GLN A 130 -18.00 15.12 -17.51
CA GLN A 130 -18.49 15.81 -18.71
C GLN A 130 -18.70 17.32 -18.48
N ASN A 131 -19.25 17.70 -17.33
CA ASN A 131 -19.40 19.10 -16.94
C ASN A 131 -18.04 19.79 -16.71
N GLU A 132 -17.09 19.10 -16.08
CA GLU A 132 -15.73 19.61 -15.92
C GLU A 132 -15.02 19.76 -17.27
N LEU A 133 -15.30 18.87 -18.24
CA LEU A 133 -14.71 18.93 -19.57
C LEU A 133 -15.19 20.16 -20.33
N SER A 134 -16.49 20.48 -20.25
CA SER A 134 -17.03 21.70 -20.86
C SER A 134 -16.45 22.96 -20.21
N ALA A 135 -16.31 22.96 -18.87
CA ALA A 135 -15.67 24.05 -18.14
C ALA A 135 -14.18 24.20 -18.51
N ALA A 136 -13.42 23.11 -18.59
CA ALA A 136 -12.01 23.12 -18.97
C ALA A 136 -11.82 23.65 -20.40
N ARG A 137 -12.73 23.32 -21.32
CA ARG A 137 -12.75 23.86 -22.69
C ARG A 137 -13.05 25.36 -22.71
N ALA A 138 -14.01 25.83 -21.90
CA ALA A 138 -14.32 27.25 -21.77
C ALA A 138 -13.10 28.04 -21.24
N GLN A 139 -12.34 27.45 -20.31
CA GLN A 139 -11.09 27.99 -19.78
C GLN A 139 -9.88 27.80 -20.71
N LYS A 140 -10.07 27.20 -21.90
CA LYS A 140 -9.00 26.86 -22.87
C LYS A 140 -7.85 26.04 -22.28
N ASN A 141 -8.12 25.25 -21.24
CA ASN A 141 -7.12 24.41 -20.58
C ASN A 141 -7.04 23.03 -21.27
N GLN A 142 -6.19 22.93 -22.30
CA GLN A 142 -6.03 21.72 -23.11
C GLN A 142 -5.54 20.49 -22.33
N ASN A 143 -4.62 20.69 -21.37
CA ASN A 143 -4.10 19.60 -20.54
C ASN A 143 -5.19 19.01 -19.64
N ARG A 144 -6.03 19.86 -19.04
CA ARG A 144 -7.15 19.39 -18.23
C ARG A 144 -8.20 18.70 -19.09
N ALA A 145 -8.48 19.23 -20.28
CA ALA A 145 -9.44 18.65 -21.20
C ALA A 145 -9.02 17.25 -21.71
N SER A 146 -7.75 17.03 -22.00
CA SER A 146 -7.24 15.71 -22.41
C SER A 146 -7.33 14.69 -21.28
N GLN A 147 -6.97 15.07 -20.05
CA GLN A 147 -7.13 14.23 -18.85
C GLN A 147 -8.59 13.84 -18.61
N LEU A 148 -9.51 14.82 -18.69
CA LEU A 148 -10.94 14.56 -18.50
C LEU A 148 -11.52 13.67 -19.59
N THR A 149 -11.02 13.78 -20.82
CA THR A 149 -11.44 12.90 -21.92
C THR A 149 -11.03 11.45 -21.65
N ALA A 150 -9.80 11.22 -21.18
CA ALA A 150 -9.35 9.89 -20.77
C ALA A 150 -10.16 9.36 -19.57
N ASN A 151 -10.44 10.21 -18.57
CA ASN A 151 -11.26 9.84 -17.42
C ASN A 151 -12.69 9.44 -17.82
N ILE A 152 -13.31 10.18 -18.74
CA ILE A 152 -14.64 9.83 -19.28
C ILE A 152 -14.61 8.46 -19.96
N GLN A 153 -13.56 8.16 -20.75
CA GLN A 153 -13.44 6.87 -21.41
C GLN A 153 -13.32 5.73 -20.39
N ASP A 154 -12.49 5.89 -19.37
CA ASP A 154 -12.32 4.91 -18.29
C ASP A 154 -13.64 4.65 -17.55
N ARG A 155 -14.34 5.70 -17.12
CA ARG A 155 -15.65 5.58 -16.47
C ARG A 155 -16.67 4.85 -17.32
N ARG A 156 -16.70 5.09 -18.64
CA ARG A 156 -17.57 4.36 -19.56
C ARG A 156 -17.23 2.87 -19.60
N GLN A 157 -15.95 2.50 -19.53
CA GLN A 157 -15.54 1.09 -19.48
C GLN A 157 -15.95 0.45 -18.15
N ASN A 158 -15.81 1.17 -17.03
CA ASN A 158 -16.24 0.70 -15.71
C ASN A 158 -17.75 0.47 -15.67
N ILE A 159 -18.56 1.42 -16.17
CA ILE A 159 -20.01 1.26 -16.30
C ILE A 159 -20.35 0.00 -17.09
N GLN A 160 -19.70 -0.23 -18.24
CA GLN A 160 -19.93 -1.43 -19.04
C GLN A 160 -19.53 -2.71 -18.30
N ALA A 161 -18.45 -2.69 -17.52
CA ALA A 161 -18.04 -3.83 -16.71
C ALA A 161 -19.06 -4.16 -15.62
N LEU A 162 -19.53 -3.14 -14.90
CA LEU A 162 -20.57 -3.27 -13.87
C LEU A 162 -21.89 -3.79 -14.46
N GLN A 163 -22.29 -3.30 -15.65
CA GLN A 163 -23.48 -3.80 -16.35
C GLN A 163 -23.35 -5.28 -16.74
N ARG A 164 -22.17 -5.70 -17.23
CA ARG A 164 -21.91 -7.11 -17.55
C ARG A 164 -21.98 -7.98 -16.31
N GLU A 165 -21.41 -7.53 -15.19
CA GLU A 165 -21.44 -8.26 -13.93
C GLU A 165 -22.89 -8.40 -13.41
N LEU A 166 -23.67 -7.32 -13.43
CA LEU A 166 -25.10 -7.34 -13.08
C LEU A 166 -25.93 -8.26 -13.98
N SER A 167 -25.59 -8.37 -15.27
CA SER A 167 -26.29 -9.26 -16.21
C SER A 167 -25.97 -10.75 -16.00
N ARG A 168 -24.85 -11.05 -15.33
CA ARG A 168 -24.37 -12.42 -15.07
C ARG A 168 -24.84 -12.99 -13.74
N MET A 169 -25.48 -12.15 -12.91
CA MET A 169 -26.04 -12.51 -11.60
C MET A 169 -27.53 -12.78 -11.68
#